data_AF-A0A9Q0GEY0-F1
#
_entry.id   AF-A0A9Q0GEY0-F1
#
_cell.length_a   1.000
_cell.length_b   1.000
_cell.length_c   1.000
_cell.angle_alpha   90.00
_cell.angle_beta   90.00
_cell.angle_gamma   90.00
#
_symmetry.space_group_name_H-M   'P 1'
#
loop_
_entity.id
_entity.type
_entity.pdbx_description
1 polymer ?
#
loop_
_entity_poly.entity_id
_entity_poly.type
_entity_poly.pdbx_seq_one_letter_code
_entity_poly.pdbx_strand_id
1 'polypeptide(L)'
;MHGLSSFTKDNVKGVLLNLFLGGIDTSANTLNWAMAELARNERVRKKAHDEVRSCVGKKGKVTAEDLDKLHYLRLVIKETWRLY
;
A
#
# COMPACT_ATOMS: atom_id res chain seq x y z
N MET A 1 2.51 -1.50 -45.29
CA MET A 1 3.28 -2.61 -44.72
C MET A 1 3.20 -2.49 -43.21
N HIS A 2 2.44 -3.39 -42.57
CA HIS A 2 2.24 -3.41 -41.12
C HIS A 2 3.43 -4.07 -40.41
N GLY A 3 3.80 -3.51 -39.26
CA GLY A 3 4.33 -4.29 -38.14
C GLY A 3 5.84 -4.46 -38.09
N LEU A 4 6.50 -3.63 -37.28
CA LEU A 4 7.48 -4.02 -36.26
C LEU A 4 8.02 -2.74 -35.63
N SER A 5 7.26 -2.20 -34.68
CA SER A 5 7.78 -1.23 -33.71
C SER A 5 8.88 -1.95 -32.90
N SER A 6 10.13 -1.79 -33.33
CA SER A 6 11.29 -2.39 -32.68
C SER A 6 11.35 -1.93 -31.22
N PHE A 7 11.25 -2.87 -30.29
CA PHE A 7 11.30 -2.61 -28.85
C PHE A 7 12.72 -2.14 -28.48
N THR A 8 12.89 -0.82 -28.43
CA THR A 8 14.19 -0.18 -28.23
C THR A 8 14.46 0.00 -26.73
N LYS A 9 15.73 0.16 -26.34
CA LYS A 9 16.13 0.43 -24.94
C LYS A 9 15.39 1.62 -24.32
N ASP A 10 15.03 2.62 -25.10
CA ASP A 10 14.28 3.78 -24.60
C ASP A 10 12.82 3.43 -24.28
N ASN A 11 12.21 2.48 -25.01
CA ASN A 11 10.89 1.96 -24.66
C ASN A 11 10.95 1.18 -23.33
N VAL A 12 12.01 0.38 -23.12
CA VAL A 12 12.25 -0.31 -21.84
C VAL A 12 12.36 0.69 -20.69
N LYS A 13 13.20 1.73 -20.86
CA LYS A 13 13.36 2.80 -19.87
C LYS A 13 12.05 3.52 -19.59
N GLY A 14 11.28 3.84 -20.64
CA GLY A 14 9.99 4.51 -20.52
C GLY A 14 8.98 3.68 -19.73
N VAL A 15 8.88 2.37 -20.03
CA VAL A 15 7.99 1.47 -19.30
C VAL A 15 8.41 1.32 -17.83
N LEU A 16 9.70 1.15 -17.57
CA LEU A 16 10.22 1.08 -16.20
C LEU A 16 9.92 2.36 -15.42
N LEU A 17 10.20 3.53 -16.01
CA LEU A 17 9.95 4.81 -15.38
C LEU A 17 8.46 5.00 -15.08
N ASN A 18 7.58 4.64 -16.03
CA ASN A 18 6.14 4.73 -15.84
C ASN A 18 5.65 3.81 -14.71
N LEU A 19 6.19 2.58 -14.63
CA LEU A 19 5.88 1.66 -13.54
C LEU A 19 6.33 2.20 -12.18
N PHE A 20 7.53 2.77 -12.09
CA PHE A 20 8.04 3.35 -10.85
C PHE A 20 7.21 4.56 -10.41
N LEU A 21 7.00 5.53 -11.29
CA LEU A 21 6.23 6.74 -10.96
C LEU A 21 4.78 6.39 -10.59
N GLY A 22 4.13 5.56 -11.40
CA GLY A 22 2.76 5.11 -11.13
C GLY A 22 2.64 4.35 -9.81
N GLY A 23 3.63 3.52 -9.47
CA GLY A 23 3.65 2.79 -8.19
C GLY A 23 3.90 3.69 -6.99
N ILE A 24 4.81 4.67 -7.10
CA ILE A 24 5.20 5.55 -6.00
C ILE A 24 4.06 6.51 -5.67
N ASP A 25 3.57 7.28 -6.64
CA ASP A 25 2.62 8.37 -6.36
C ASP A 25 1.30 7.83 -5.80
N THR A 26 0.81 6.72 -6.35
CA THR A 26 -0.45 6.09 -5.92
C THR A 26 -0.34 5.48 -4.52
N SER A 27 0.77 4.78 -4.23
CA SER A 27 1.02 4.16 -2.92
C SER A 27 1.26 5.22 -1.85
N ALA A 28 2.02 6.26 -2.17
CA ALA A 28 2.29 7.38 -1.26
C ALA A 28 1.01 8.14 -0.92
N ASN A 29 0.16 8.42 -1.92
CA ASN A 29 -1.12 9.08 -1.68
C ASN A 29 -2.05 8.23 -0.80
N THR A 30 -2.14 6.92 -1.07
CA THR A 30 -2.90 5.98 -0.21
C THR A 30 -2.41 6.02 1.24
N LEU A 31 -1.08 5.97 1.44
CA LEU A 31 -0.49 5.98 2.77
C LEU A 31 -0.77 7.31 3.50
N ASN A 32 -0.64 8.44 2.80
CA ASN A 32 -0.91 9.76 3.36
C ASN A 32 -2.34 9.87 3.87
N TRP A 33 -3.32 9.48 3.06
CA TRP A 33 -4.73 9.52 3.47
C TRP A 33 -5.06 8.51 4.56
N ALA A 34 -4.53 7.29 4.50
CA ALA A 34 -4.72 6.29 5.55
C ALA A 34 -4.18 6.79 6.90
N MET A 35 -2.98 7.38 6.91
CA MET A 35 -2.38 7.94 8.12
C MET A 35 -3.14 9.17 8.62
N ALA A 36 -3.66 10.02 7.73
CA ALA A 36 -4.50 11.14 8.09
C ALA A 36 -5.80 10.69 8.76
N GLU A 37 -6.49 9.68 8.22
CA GLU A 37 -7.72 9.15 8.82
C GLU A 37 -7.47 8.47 10.18
N LEU A 38 -6.34 7.76 10.32
CA LEU A 38 -5.92 7.21 11.61
C LEU A 38 -5.58 8.30 12.63
N ALA A 39 -4.96 9.41 12.20
CA ALA A 39 -4.68 10.54 13.07
C ALA A 39 -5.96 11.25 13.55
N ARG A 40 -6.98 11.33 12.67
CA ARG A 40 -8.29 11.94 12.98
C ARG A 40 -9.13 11.08 13.93
N ASN A 41 -9.04 9.76 13.85
CA ASN A 41 -9.87 8.83 14.62
C ASN A 41 -9.04 7.99 15.61
N GLU A 42 -8.84 8.52 16.83
CA GLU A 42 -8.01 7.85 17.85
C GLU A 42 -8.50 6.44 18.20
N ARG A 43 -9.83 6.22 18.20
CA ARG A 43 -10.43 4.90 18.45
C ARG A 43 -10.04 3.86 17.39
N VAL A 44 -10.10 4.25 16.12
CA VAL A 44 -9.74 3.38 14.99
C VAL A 44 -8.23 3.10 15.02
N ARG A 45 -7.42 4.13 15.28
CA ARG A 45 -5.96 4.00 15.45
C ARG A 45 -5.58 3.05 16.57
N LYS A 46 -6.19 3.17 17.76
CA LYS A 46 -5.94 2.25 18.88
C LYS A 46 -6.25 0.82 18.48
N LYS A 47 -7.43 0.58 17.91
CA LYS A 47 -7.85 -0.76 17.48
C LYS A 47 -6.90 -1.39 16.43
N ALA A 48 -6.46 -0.61 15.44
CA ALA A 48 -5.49 -1.08 14.45
C ALA A 48 -4.12 -1.39 15.07
N HIS A 49 -3.64 -0.55 15.99
CA HIS A 49 -2.38 -0.77 16.68
C HIS A 49 -2.45 -2.01 17.60
N ASP A 50 -3.57 -2.21 18.28
CA ASP A 50 -3.80 -3.38 19.14
C ASP A 50 -3.83 -4.68 18.32
N GLU A 51 -4.46 -4.67 17.15
CA GLU A 51 -4.42 -5.81 16.21
C GLU A 51 -2.98 -6.14 15.80
N VAL A 52 -2.21 -5.14 15.37
CA VAL A 52 -0.80 -5.33 14.99
C VAL A 52 0.02 -5.86 16.17
N ARG A 53 -0.16 -5.31 17.36
CA ARG A 53 0.54 -5.74 18.57
C ARG A 53 0.20 -7.18 18.96
N SER A 54 -1.07 -7.56 18.85
CA SER A 54 -1.54 -8.92 19.10
C SER A 54 -0.92 -9.90 18.09
N CYS A 55 -0.88 -9.53 16.81
CA CYS A 55 -0.32 -10.37 15.75
C CYS A 55 1.20 -10.55 15.86
N VAL A 56 1.95 -9.47 16.14
CA VAL A 56 3.41 -9.53 16.27
C VAL A 56 3.84 -10.27 17.54
N GLY A 57 3.10 -10.12 18.63
CA GLY A 57 3.41 -10.77 19.91
C GLY A 57 4.87 -10.57 20.33
N LYS A 58 5.62 -11.67 20.49
CA LYS A 58 7.04 -11.67 20.86
C LYS A 58 8.02 -11.67 19.68
N LYS A 59 7.54 -11.79 18.43
CA LYS A 59 8.42 -11.86 17.23
C LYS A 59 9.13 -10.55 16.93
N GLY A 60 8.59 -9.42 17.39
CA GLY A 60 9.17 -8.08 17.21
C GLY A 60 9.11 -7.50 15.79
N LYS A 61 8.82 -8.31 14.76
CA LYS A 61 8.65 -7.89 13.36
C LYS A 61 7.46 -8.61 12.71
N VAL A 62 6.80 -7.93 11.78
CA VAL A 62 5.73 -8.48 10.93
C VAL A 62 6.37 -9.18 9.73
N THR A 63 5.98 -10.42 9.44
CA THR A 63 6.33 -11.13 8.19
C THR A 63 5.18 -11.09 7.19
N ALA A 64 5.43 -11.45 5.93
CA ALA A 64 4.39 -11.50 4.90
C ALA A 64 3.22 -12.43 5.26
N GLU A 65 3.51 -13.56 5.92
CA GLU A 65 2.51 -14.53 6.40
C GLU A 65 1.60 -13.95 7.49
N ASP A 66 2.10 -12.97 8.26
CA ASP A 66 1.34 -12.34 9.32
C ASP A 66 0.37 -11.26 8.78
N LEU A 67 0.53 -10.83 7.52
CA LEU A 67 -0.37 -9.86 6.88
C LEU A 67 -1.81 -10.39 6.74
N ASP A 68 -1.97 -11.71 6.56
CA ASP A 68 -3.30 -12.33 6.48
C ASP A 68 -4.11 -12.21 7.77
N LYS A 69 -3.42 -12.04 8.91
CA LYS A 69 -4.04 -11.89 10.24
C LYS A 69 -4.43 -10.44 10.56
N LEU A 70 -3.91 -9.46 9.80
CA LEU A 70 -4.18 -8.03 10.00
C LEU A 70 -5.48 -7.60 9.30
N HIS A 71 -6.58 -8.22 9.70
CA HIS A 71 -7.87 -8.06 9.03
C HIS A 71 -8.43 -6.63 9.16
N TYR A 72 -8.36 -6.05 10.35
CA TYR A 72 -8.84 -4.71 10.63
C TYR A 72 -8.00 -3.65 9.91
N LEU A 73 -6.67 -3.79 9.91
CA LEU A 73 -5.80 -2.91 9.14
C LEU A 73 -6.15 -2.93 7.64
N ARG A 74 -6.47 -4.11 7.10
CA ARG A 74 -6.94 -4.23 5.70
C ARG A 74 -8.27 -3.51 5.47
N LEU A 75 -9.18 -3.52 6.44
CA LEU A 75 -10.44 -2.76 6.37
C LEU A 75 -10.19 -1.25 6.37
N VAL A 76 -9.22 -0.76 7.15
CA VAL A 76 -8.83 0.66 7.15
C VAL A 76 -8.33 1.11 5.78
N ILE A 77 -7.49 0.30 5.13
CA ILE A 77 -7.00 0.59 3.77
C ILE A 77 -8.16 0.65 2.77
N LYS A 78 -9.08 -0.35 2.82
CA LYS A 78 -10.26 -0.36 1.95
C LYS A 78 -11.16 0.84 2.16
N GLU A 79 -11.35 1.26 3.40
CA GLU A 79 -12.16 2.45 3.71
C GLU A 79 -11.47 3.72 3.21
N THR A 80 -10.14 3.78 3.27
CA THR A 80 -9.36 4.90 2.70
C THR A 80 -9.62 4.99 1.19
N TRP A 81 -9.54 3.90 0.45
CA TRP A 81 -9.87 3.88 -1.00
C TRP A 81 -11.35 4.14 -1.32
N ARG A 82 -12.25 3.94 -0.36
CA ARG A 82 -13.66 4.30 -0.55
C ARG A 82 -13.86 5.82 -0.47
N LEU A 83 -13.03 6.51 0.30
CA LEU A 83 -13.11 7.95 0.55
C LEU A 83 -12.34 8.77 -0.48
N TYR A 84 -11.24 8.22 -1.01
CA TYR A 84 -10.30 8.89 -1.91
C TYR A 84 -10.02 8.00 -3.13
#